data_AF-A0A2P6VHC8-F1
#
_entry.id   AF-A0A2P6VHC8-F1
#
_cell.length_a   1.000
_cell.length_b   1.000
_cell.length_c   1.000
_cell.angle_alpha   90.00
_cell.angle_beta   90.00
_cell.angle_gamma   90.00
#
_symmetry.space_group_name_H-M   'P 1'
#
loop_
_entity.id
_entity.type
_entity.pdbx_description
1 polymer ?
#
loop_
_entity_poly.entity_id
_entity_poly.type
_entity_poly.pdbx_seq_one_letter_code
_entity_poly.pdbx_strand_id
1 'polypeptide(L)'
;MVGLIRQARSAATAELDPEYRMALARTRQATAIHRAIGFLITGSRARAHVEVRRALHQNSTCRAPLLSTQHSKADLAELYRLHLQESEVPADFGKLLQLRALLDLDFEAAEQIEQEVAQQAAFNI
;
A
#
# COMPACT_ATOMS: atom_id res chain seq x y z
N MET A 1 -17.05 12.70 -54.28
CA MET A 1 -15.72 12.47 -53.67
C MET A 1 -15.92 12.22 -52.19
N VAL A 2 -15.90 10.95 -51.79
CA VAL A 2 -16.14 10.51 -50.40
C VAL A 2 -15.07 9.48 -50.05
N GLY A 3 -14.47 9.62 -48.88
CA GLY A 3 -13.64 8.59 -48.22
C GLY A 3 -12.14 8.70 -48.55
N LEU A 4 -11.20 8.62 -47.61
CA LEU A 4 -11.26 8.12 -46.25
C LEU A 4 -10.30 8.91 -45.35
N ILE A 5 -10.84 9.59 -44.34
CA ILE A 5 -10.08 9.91 -43.14
C ILE A 5 -9.93 8.58 -42.39
N ARG A 6 -8.73 7.99 -42.42
CA ARG A 6 -8.39 6.85 -41.55
C ARG A 6 -8.63 7.31 -40.11
N GLN A 7 -9.70 6.79 -39.50
CA GLN A 7 -9.90 6.87 -38.06
C GLN A 7 -8.61 6.36 -37.39
N ALA A 8 -7.95 7.22 -36.63
CA ALA A 8 -6.98 6.82 -35.63
C ALA A 8 -7.71 5.97 -34.61
N ARG A 9 -7.82 4.65 -34.89
CA ARG A 9 -8.30 3.68 -33.93
C ARG A 9 -7.33 3.73 -32.76
N SER A 10 -7.88 4.12 -31.61
CA SER A 10 -7.23 4.29 -30.33
C SER A 10 -6.25 3.14 -30.04
N ALA A 11 -4.96 3.43 -30.05
CA ALA A 11 -3.92 2.57 -29.49
C ALA A 11 -3.94 2.53 -27.94
N ALA A 12 -5.08 2.86 -27.32
CA ALA A 12 -5.20 3.09 -25.87
C ALA A 12 -5.88 1.94 -25.11
N THR A 13 -6.22 0.83 -25.76
CA THR A 13 -6.85 -0.32 -25.10
C THR A 13 -6.37 -1.65 -25.70
N ALA A 14 -5.06 -1.83 -25.85
CA ALA A 14 -4.53 -3.19 -25.79
C ALA A 14 -4.58 -3.57 -24.31
N GLU A 15 -5.44 -4.52 -23.92
CA GLU A 15 -5.42 -5.08 -22.57
C GLU A 15 -3.97 -5.52 -22.27
N LEU A 16 -3.33 -4.82 -21.34
CA LEU A 16 -1.99 -5.19 -20.90
C LEU A 16 -2.03 -6.63 -20.41
N ASP A 17 -1.06 -7.43 -20.84
CA ASP A 17 -0.84 -8.80 -20.38
C ASP A 17 -0.97 -8.87 -18.84
N PRO A 18 -1.84 -9.75 -18.31
CA PRO A 18 -2.01 -9.94 -16.86
C PRO A 18 -0.69 -10.08 -16.10
N GLU A 19 0.30 -10.78 -16.66
CA GLU A 19 1.61 -10.97 -16.01
C GLU A 19 2.37 -9.65 -15.90
N TYR A 20 2.38 -8.87 -16.98
CA TYR A 20 2.98 -7.54 -17.01
C TYR A 20 2.29 -6.59 -16.01
N ARG A 21 0.95 -6.63 -15.92
CA ARG A 21 0.19 -5.83 -14.95
C ARG A 21 0.55 -6.19 -13.51
N MET A 22 0.67 -7.47 -13.21
CA MET A 22 1.07 -7.93 -11.88
C MET A 22 2.50 -7.52 -11.53
N ALA A 23 3.44 -7.68 -12.47
CA ALA A 23 4.83 -7.26 -12.28
C ALA A 23 4.93 -5.74 -12.05
N LEU A 24 4.23 -4.94 -12.86
CA LEU A 24 4.19 -3.49 -12.72
C LEU A 24 3.60 -3.06 -11.38
N ALA A 25 2.50 -3.69 -10.94
CA ALA A 25 1.89 -3.44 -9.63
C ALA A 25 2.86 -3.80 -8.49
N ARG A 26 3.60 -4.91 -8.59
CA ARG A 26 4.65 -5.29 -7.62
C ARG A 26 5.78 -4.27 -7.54
N THR A 27 6.24 -3.72 -8.66
CA THR A 27 7.27 -2.67 -8.63
C THR A 27 6.72 -1.37 -8.01
N ARG A 28 5.49 -0.99 -8.35
CA ARG A 28 4.85 0.23 -7.83
C ARG A 28 4.54 0.13 -6.33
N GLN A 29 4.09 -1.02 -5.83
CA GLN A 29 3.87 -1.21 -4.39
C GLN A 29 5.18 -1.06 -3.62
N ALA A 30 6.28 -1.67 -4.09
CA ALA A 30 7.57 -1.60 -3.42
C ALA A 30 8.12 -0.15 -3.40
N THR A 31 7.99 0.55 -4.53
CA THR A 31 8.37 1.96 -4.63
C THR A 31 7.57 2.85 -3.66
N ALA A 32 6.27 2.59 -3.52
CA ALA A 32 5.41 3.34 -2.61
C ALA A 32 5.81 3.11 -1.15
N ILE A 33 6.07 1.86 -0.74
CA ILE A 33 6.55 1.57 0.62
C ILE A 33 7.91 2.23 0.89
N HIS A 34 8.84 2.15 -0.06
CA HIS A 34 10.14 2.82 0.07
C HIS A 34 9.99 4.33 0.32
N ARG A 35 9.11 4.99 -0.44
CA ARG A 35 8.79 6.42 -0.23
C ARG A 35 8.10 6.67 1.11
N ALA A 36 7.19 5.79 1.52
CA ALA A 36 6.50 5.92 2.80
C ALA A 36 7.49 5.92 3.97
N ILE A 37 8.48 5.03 3.94
CA ILE A 37 9.56 4.97 4.94
C ILE A 37 10.43 6.22 4.87
N GLY A 38 10.80 6.69 3.67
CA GLY A 38 11.51 7.96 3.52
C GLY A 38 10.74 9.15 4.12
N PHE A 39 9.41 9.16 3.98
CA PHE A 39 8.57 10.19 4.61
C PHE A 39 8.44 10.03 6.12
N LEU A 40 8.43 8.81 6.65
CA LEU A 40 8.50 8.57 8.10
C LEU A 40 9.80 9.13 8.69
N ILE A 41 10.94 8.80 8.07
CA ILE A 41 12.28 9.25 8.51
C ILE A 41 12.38 10.78 8.50
N THR A 42 11.76 11.44 7.52
CA THR A 42 11.75 12.91 7.40
C THR A 42 10.62 13.59 8.19
N GLY A 43 9.82 12.82 8.95
CA GLY A 43 8.78 13.34 9.85
C GLY A 43 7.43 13.67 9.18
N SER A 44 7.26 13.36 7.89
CA SER A 44 6.05 13.70 7.14
C SER A 44 5.02 12.56 7.15
N ARG A 45 4.39 12.32 8.30
CA ARG A 45 3.41 11.22 8.53
C ARG A 45 2.26 11.18 7.52
N ALA A 46 1.63 12.31 7.21
CA ALA A 46 0.53 12.35 6.24
C ALA A 46 0.94 11.87 4.84
N ARG A 47 2.14 12.26 4.36
CA ARG A 47 2.67 11.80 3.07
C ARG A 47 3.04 10.32 3.11
N ALA A 48 3.58 9.84 4.23
CA ALA A 48 3.82 8.42 4.43
C ALA A 48 2.51 7.62 4.32
N HIS A 49 1.44 8.07 4.98
CA HIS A 49 0.14 7.40 4.93
C HIS A 49 -0.45 7.37 3.50
N VAL A 50 -0.31 8.46 2.75
CA VAL A 50 -0.73 8.50 1.33
C VAL A 50 0.01 7.44 0.50
N GLU A 51 1.31 7.28 0.69
CA GLU A 51 2.08 6.25 -0.02
C GLU A 51 1.73 4.82 0.46
N VAL A 52 1.41 4.61 1.73
CA VAL A 52 0.88 3.31 2.22
C VAL A 52 -0.43 2.96 1.52
N ARG A 53 -1.37 3.91 1.43
CA ARG A 53 -2.64 3.72 0.71
C ARG A 53 -2.41 3.43 -0.77
N ARG A 54 -1.43 4.11 -1.40
CA ARG A 54 -1.04 3.82 -2.78
C ARG A 54 -0.47 2.41 -2.90
N ALA A 55 0.37 1.97 -1.96
CA ALA A 55 0.92 0.61 -1.95
C ALA A 55 -0.19 -0.44 -1.84
N LEU A 56 -1.17 -0.25 -0.95
CA LEU A 56 -2.35 -1.11 -0.83
C LEU A 56 -3.17 -1.19 -2.11
N HIS A 57 -3.36 -0.08 -2.80
CA HIS A 57 -4.06 -0.06 -4.09
C HIS A 57 -3.31 -0.84 -5.18
N GLN A 58 -1.97 -0.78 -5.21
CA GLN A 58 -1.19 -1.62 -6.14
C GLN A 58 -1.25 -3.09 -5.70
N ASN A 59 -1.14 -3.35 -4.41
CA ASN A 59 -1.16 -4.68 -3.84
C ASN A 59 -2.51 -5.39 -4.07
N SER A 60 -3.63 -4.68 -4.21
CA SER A 60 -4.92 -5.32 -4.51
C SER A 60 -4.92 -5.98 -5.90
N THR A 61 -4.03 -5.53 -6.79
CA THR A 61 -3.81 -6.10 -8.12
C THR A 61 -2.86 -7.30 -8.08
N CYS A 62 -1.72 -7.20 -7.41
CA CYS A 62 -0.69 -8.26 -7.44
C CYS A 62 -0.71 -9.23 -6.26
N ARG A 63 -1.40 -8.91 -5.16
CA ARG A 63 -1.58 -9.70 -3.94
C ARG A 63 -0.31 -10.42 -3.48
N ALA A 64 0.76 -9.66 -3.34
CA ALA A 64 2.08 -10.21 -3.08
C ALA A 64 2.81 -9.44 -1.98
N PRO A 65 3.57 -10.13 -1.11
CA PRO A 65 4.39 -9.46 -0.11
C PRO A 65 5.47 -8.60 -0.76
N LEU A 66 6.09 -7.72 0.03
CA LEU A 66 7.31 -7.05 -0.38
C LEU A 66 8.42 -8.07 -0.60
N LEU A 67 9.02 -8.06 -1.79
CA LEU A 67 10.10 -8.98 -2.16
C LEU A 67 11.48 -8.54 -1.64
N SER A 68 11.56 -7.35 -1.01
CA SER A 68 12.82 -6.67 -0.69
C SER A 68 12.99 -6.50 0.82
N THR A 69 14.08 -7.05 1.35
CA THR A 69 14.53 -6.95 2.75
C THR A 69 15.27 -5.64 3.05
N GLN A 70 15.17 -4.63 2.19
CA GLN A 70 15.87 -3.35 2.38
C GLN A 70 15.36 -2.53 3.57
N HIS A 71 14.22 -2.90 4.14
CA HIS A 71 13.57 -2.20 5.24
C HIS A 71 13.58 -3.07 6.49
N SER A 72 13.83 -2.43 7.64
CA SER A 72 13.80 -3.16 8.91
C SER A 72 12.36 -3.56 9.26
N LYS A 73 12.19 -4.65 10.02
CA LYS A 73 10.87 -5.01 10.56
C LYS A 73 10.24 -3.87 11.38
N ALA A 74 11.07 -3.06 12.05
CA ALA A 74 10.62 -1.90 12.82
C ALA A 74 10.01 -0.81 11.93
N ASP A 75 10.63 -0.48 10.79
CA ASP A 75 10.10 0.50 9.85
C ASP A 75 8.75 0.05 9.27
N LEU A 76 8.64 -1.23 8.94
CA LEU A 76 7.41 -1.82 8.42
C LEU A 76 6.30 -1.85 9.48
N ALA A 77 6.63 -2.19 10.73
CA ALA A 77 5.70 -2.11 11.85
C ALA A 77 5.20 -0.67 12.09
N GLU A 78 6.07 0.34 11.95
CA GLU A 78 5.67 1.74 12.11
C GLU A 78 4.73 2.20 10.98
N LEU A 79 4.89 1.70 9.74
CA LEU A 79 3.92 1.94 8.68
C LEU A 79 2.55 1.32 8.97
N TYR A 80 2.52 0.12 9.57
CA TYR A 80 1.29 -0.52 10.01
C TYR A 80 0.59 0.31 11.10
N ARG A 81 1.34 0.73 12.13
CA ARG A 81 0.86 1.60 13.20
C ARG A 81 0.32 2.92 12.65
N LEU A 82 1.06 3.56 11.74
CA LEU A 82 0.62 4.78 11.08
C LEU A 82 -0.72 4.60 10.37
N HIS A 83 -0.89 3.49 9.64
CA HIS A 83 -2.15 3.22 8.95
C HIS A 83 -3.33 3.06 9.92
N LEU A 84 -3.13 2.40 11.05
CA LEU A 84 -4.17 2.26 12.08
C LEU A 84 -4.56 3.61 12.69
N GLN A 85 -3.59 4.47 12.98
CA GLN A 85 -3.82 5.78 13.59
C GLN A 85 -4.52 6.77 12.64
N GLU A 86 -4.26 6.67 11.34
CA GLU A 86 -4.76 7.60 10.32
C GLU A 86 -5.99 7.06 9.56
N SER A 87 -6.42 5.82 9.85
CA SER A 87 -7.62 5.23 9.24
C SER A 87 -8.88 5.64 9.99
N GLU A 88 -9.98 5.75 9.25
CA GLU A 88 -11.30 5.94 9.83
C GLU A 88 -11.66 4.74 10.73
N VAL A 89 -12.28 5.01 11.88
CA VAL A 89 -12.73 3.98 12.82
C VAL A 89 -14.18 3.58 12.50
N PRO A 90 -14.52 2.28 12.36
CA PRO A 90 -13.62 1.13 12.45
C PRO A 90 -12.79 0.94 11.17
N ALA A 91 -11.51 0.58 11.35
CA ALA A 91 -10.63 0.30 10.22
C ALA A 91 -11.14 -0.88 9.39
N ASP A 92 -10.98 -0.79 8.07
CA ASP A 92 -11.36 -1.84 7.13
C ASP A 92 -10.48 -3.09 7.33
N PHE A 93 -11.06 -4.13 7.93
CA PHE A 93 -10.37 -5.38 8.24
C PHE A 93 -9.71 -6.03 7.01
N GLY A 94 -10.34 -5.90 5.83
CA GLY A 94 -9.77 -6.42 4.58
C GLY A 94 -8.47 -5.73 4.22
N LYS A 95 -8.40 -4.41 4.41
CA LYS A 95 -7.18 -3.63 4.17
C LYS A 95 -6.11 -3.89 5.23
N LEU A 96 -6.49 -4.14 6.49
CA LEU A 96 -5.54 -4.51 7.54
C LEU A 96 -4.87 -5.86 7.25
N LEU A 97 -5.65 -6.89 6.91
CA LEU A 97 -5.10 -8.18 6.50
C LEU A 97 -4.19 -8.05 5.28
N GLN A 98 -4.62 -7.26 4.30
CA GLN A 98 -3.83 -6.99 3.11
C GLN A 98 -2.51 -6.28 3.45
N LEU A 99 -2.55 -5.26 4.31
CA LEU A 99 -1.37 -4.52 4.73
C LEU A 99 -0.41 -5.43 5.51
N ARG A 100 -0.93 -6.24 6.42
CA ARG A 100 -0.15 -7.20 7.19
C ARG A 100 0.61 -8.16 6.27
N ALA A 101 -0.08 -8.74 5.28
CA ALA A 101 0.53 -9.64 4.31
C ALA A 101 1.53 -8.91 3.38
N LEU A 102 1.25 -7.67 2.99
CA LEU A 102 2.18 -6.87 2.19
C LEU A 102 3.48 -6.59 2.95
N LEU A 103 3.38 -6.22 4.23
CA LEU A 103 4.49 -5.84 5.09
C LEU A 103 5.19 -7.04 5.75
N ASP A 104 4.74 -8.26 5.48
CA ASP A 104 5.27 -9.51 6.06
C ASP A 104 5.32 -9.46 7.60
N LEU A 105 4.23 -8.97 8.20
CA LEU A 105 4.09 -8.89 9.65
C LEU A 105 3.42 -10.16 10.21
N ASP A 106 4.05 -10.71 11.23
CA ASP A 106 3.52 -11.84 11.99
C ASP A 106 2.20 -11.44 12.69
N PHE A 107 1.29 -12.41 12.88
CA PHE A 107 -0.02 -12.15 13.49
C PHE A 107 0.12 -11.52 14.88
N GLU A 108 0.98 -12.11 15.72
CA GLU A 108 1.22 -11.66 17.08
C GLU A 108 1.76 -10.21 17.12
N ALA A 109 2.69 -9.88 16.23
CA ALA A 109 3.24 -8.52 16.15
C ALA A 109 2.19 -7.50 15.70
N ALA A 110 1.34 -7.86 14.73
CA ALA A 110 0.27 -6.99 14.27
C ALA A 110 -0.80 -6.77 15.36
N GLU A 111 -1.20 -7.84 16.06
CA GLU A 111 -2.16 -7.79 17.15
C GLU A 111 -1.66 -6.90 18.31
N GLN A 112 -0.39 -7.02 18.68
CA GLN A 112 0.21 -6.15 19.70
C GLN A 112 0.11 -4.67 19.30
N ILE A 113 0.42 -4.32 18.05
CA ILE A 113 0.32 -2.94 17.55
C ILE A 113 -1.15 -2.46 17.56
N GLU A 114 -2.09 -3.31 17.16
CA GLU A 114 -3.52 -2.97 17.18
C GLU A 114 -4.01 -2.67 18.59
N GLN A 115 -3.62 -3.48 19.58
CA GLN A 115 -3.94 -3.26 20.99
C GLN A 115 -3.31 -1.97 21.53
N GLU A 116 -2.04 -1.72 21.22
CA GLU A 116 -1.34 -0.47 21.60
C GLU A 116 -2.07 0.77 21.06
N VAL A 117 -2.43 0.77 19.78
CA VAL A 117 -3.11 1.90 19.14
C VAL A 117 -4.53 2.08 19.70
N ALA A 118 -5.27 0.98 19.91
CA ALA A 118 -6.61 1.04 20.48
C ALA A 118 -6.60 1.60 21.92
N GLN A 119 -5.62 1.21 22.74
CA GLN A 119 -5.45 1.75 24.08
C GLN A 119 -5.11 3.25 24.04
N GLN A 120 -4.16 3.67 23.19
CA GLN A 120 -3.80 5.08 23.03
C GLN A 120 -5.00 5.95 22.59
N ALA A 121 -5.83 5.44 21.69
CA ALA A 121 -7.04 6.13 21.26
C ALA A 121 -8.06 6.26 22.42
N ALA A 122 -8.20 5.23 23.26
CA ALA A 122 -9.09 5.25 24.41
C ALA A 122 -8.67 6.25 25.50
N PHE A 123 -7.36 6.48 25.68
CA PHE A 123 -6.83 7.45 26.66
C PHE A 123 -6.88 8.91 26.18
N ASN A 124 -7.05 9.16 24.88
CA ASN A 124 -7.11 10.50 24.29
C ASN A 124 -8.54 11.04 24.13
N ILE A 125 -9.55 10.30 24.61
CA ILE A 125 -10.96 10.70 24.72
C ILE A 125 -11.24 11.10 26.17
#